data_AF-A0A968XHA0-F1
#
_entry.id   AF-A0A968XHA0-F1
#
_cell.length_a   1.000
_cell.length_b   1.000
_cell.length_c   1.000
_cell.angle_alpha   90.00
_cell.angle_beta   90.00
_cell.angle_gamma   90.00
#
_symmetry.space_group_name_H-M   'P 1'
#
loop_
_entity.id
_entity.type
_entity.pdbx_description
1 polymer ?
#
loop_
_entity_poly.entity_id
_entity_poly.type
_entity_poly.pdbx_seq_one_letter_code
_entity_poly.pdbx_strand_id
1 'polypeptide(L)'
;MIFYAAGFLTFSIVSGVMMYSQYEANQPGVSVSALKEYRALQKDMGGDPAEIASDIALHRGSYTQIVQHKIDDQLFDPLIGLLGALFETLPLMLIGMGMAQNGFITGQGTAGQYRKWTFWAGGGGLLLTGICAYINYRSGFDPVTVMAVEMAATQPGRILMTIGYAALLILIVRRFAHSGLLQRIMAAGRAAFTNYLGTSILMTTLFYGYGLGLYGHIGRAQLYLFVLAAWAVMLFWSKPWLVHFHYGPLEWLWRSLARGRLQPFGRNGAPPPPD
;
A
#
# COMPACT_ATOMS: atom_id res chain seq x y z
N MET A 1 -2.93 -10.08 18.92
CA MET A 1 -1.88 -11.14 18.90
C MET A 1 -2.41 -12.46 18.36
N ILE A 2 -3.46 -13.06 18.95
CA ILE A 2 -3.99 -14.38 18.50
C ILE A 2 -4.39 -14.39 17.02
N PHE A 3 -5.18 -13.41 16.55
CA PHE A 3 -5.58 -13.32 15.14
C PHE A 3 -4.41 -13.13 14.18
N TYR A 4 -3.38 -12.38 14.58
CA TYR A 4 -2.16 -12.22 13.77
C TYR A 4 -1.42 -13.54 13.64
N ALA A 5 -1.23 -14.25 14.76
CA ALA A 5 -0.55 -15.53 14.78
C ALA A 5 -1.29 -16.58 13.96
N ALA A 6 -2.64 -16.59 14.02
CA ALA A 6 -3.47 -17.45 13.20
C ALA A 6 -3.32 -17.13 11.71
N GLY A 7 -3.44 -15.87 11.31
CA GLY A 7 -3.24 -15.45 9.91
C GLY A 7 -1.83 -15.79 9.41
N PHE A 8 -0.79 -15.43 10.17
CA PHE A 8 0.60 -15.75 9.84
C PHE A 8 0.83 -17.27 9.71
N LEU A 9 0.25 -18.08 10.60
CA LEU A 9 0.34 -19.53 10.52
C LEU A 9 -0.34 -20.07 9.26
N THR A 10 -1.55 -19.59 8.95
CA THR A 10 -2.26 -19.97 7.73
C THR A 10 -1.45 -19.64 6.48
N PHE A 11 -0.93 -18.40 6.37
CA PHE A 11 -0.10 -18.00 5.25
C PHE A 11 1.21 -18.79 5.18
N SER A 12 1.82 -19.11 6.32
CA SER A 12 3.03 -19.94 6.39
C SER A 12 2.78 -21.37 5.92
N ILE A 13 1.63 -21.95 6.25
CA ILE A 13 1.23 -23.28 5.77
C ILE A 13 1.06 -23.26 4.26
N VAL A 14 0.31 -22.29 3.73
CA VAL A 14 0.08 -22.15 2.28
C VAL A 14 1.39 -21.91 1.53
N SER A 15 2.24 -21.02 2.03
CA SER A 15 3.58 -20.78 1.50
C SER A 15 4.43 -22.05 1.55
N GLY A 16 4.35 -22.83 2.63
CA GLY A 16 5.08 -24.09 2.78
C GLY A 16 4.65 -25.13 1.73
N VAL A 17 3.36 -25.24 1.46
CA VAL A 17 2.83 -26.10 0.39
C VAL A 17 3.36 -25.67 -0.97
N MET A 18 3.34 -24.37 -1.29
CA MET A 18 3.88 -23.84 -2.56
C MET A 18 5.37 -24.15 -2.73
N MET A 19 6.17 -23.93 -1.68
CA MET A 19 7.60 -24.26 -1.70
C MET A 19 7.86 -25.76 -1.81
N TYR A 20 7.00 -26.58 -1.19
CA TYR A 20 7.09 -28.03 -1.29
C TYR A 20 6.78 -28.53 -2.71
N SER A 21 5.72 -28.01 -3.35
CA SER A 21 5.40 -28.34 -4.75
C SER A 21 6.54 -27.95 -5.70
N GLN A 22 7.17 -26.80 -5.46
CA GLN A 22 8.37 -26.40 -6.20
C GLN A 22 9.56 -27.33 -5.96
N TYR A 23 9.77 -27.74 -4.71
CA TYR A 23 10.84 -28.67 -4.36
C TYR A 23 10.65 -30.03 -5.01
N GLU A 24 9.44 -30.61 -4.96
CA GLU A 24 9.12 -31.87 -5.63
C GLU A 24 9.34 -31.80 -7.15
N ALA A 25 8.91 -30.71 -7.78
CA ALA A 25 9.09 -30.49 -9.21
C ALA A 25 10.56 -30.50 -9.67
N ASN A 26 11.49 -30.18 -8.76
CA ASN A 26 12.92 -30.11 -9.03
C ASN A 26 13.69 -31.41 -8.69
N GLN A 27 13.02 -32.45 -8.19
CA GLN A 27 13.67 -33.72 -7.83
C GLN A 27 13.92 -34.63 -9.05
N PRO A 28 15.04 -35.38 -9.08
CA PRO A 28 15.25 -36.42 -10.08
C PRO A 28 14.25 -37.57 -9.88
N GLY A 29 13.47 -37.89 -10.92
CA GLY A 29 12.46 -38.96 -10.87
C GLY A 29 11.03 -38.50 -10.53
N VAL A 30 10.77 -37.19 -10.59
CA VAL A 30 9.45 -36.61 -10.32
C VAL A 30 8.34 -37.19 -11.22
N SER A 31 7.15 -37.37 -10.65
CA SER A 31 5.98 -37.84 -11.38
C SER A 31 5.49 -36.80 -12.41
N VAL A 32 4.98 -37.27 -13.54
CA VAL A 32 4.43 -36.39 -14.60
C VAL A 32 3.27 -35.55 -14.07
N SER A 33 2.50 -36.07 -13.11
CA SER A 33 1.42 -35.33 -12.45
C SER A 33 1.93 -34.17 -11.60
N ALA A 34 2.97 -34.36 -10.80
CA ALA A 34 3.54 -33.29 -9.96
C ALA A 34 4.16 -32.16 -10.80
N LEU A 35 4.85 -32.51 -11.90
CA LEU A 35 5.35 -31.51 -12.86
C LEU A 35 4.20 -30.72 -13.53
N LYS A 36 3.09 -31.40 -13.87
CA LYS A 36 1.93 -30.76 -14.48
C LYS A 36 1.26 -29.78 -13.50
N GLU A 37 1.13 -30.17 -12.24
CA GLU A 37 0.57 -29.35 -11.17
C GLU A 37 1.43 -28.10 -10.91
N TYR A 38 2.75 -28.27 -10.78
CA TYR A 38 3.67 -27.13 -10.61
C TYR A 38 3.63 -26.16 -11.80
N ARG A 39 3.59 -26.67 -13.04
CA ARG A 39 3.48 -25.81 -14.23
C ARG A 39 2.14 -25.08 -14.31
N ALA A 40 1.05 -25.71 -13.85
CA ALA A 40 -0.25 -25.04 -13.75
C ALA A 40 -0.17 -23.88 -12.75
N LEU A 41 0.41 -24.09 -11.57
CA LEU A 41 0.63 -23.03 -10.58
C LEU A 41 1.50 -21.90 -11.14
N GLN A 42 2.61 -22.22 -11.82
CA GLN A 42 3.45 -21.20 -12.47
C GLN A 42 2.68 -20.41 -13.53
N LYS A 43 1.82 -21.06 -14.32
CA LYS A 43 1.02 -20.39 -15.34
C LYS A 43 0.02 -19.42 -14.70
N ASP A 44 -0.74 -19.89 -13.73
CA ASP A 44 -1.76 -19.08 -13.05
C ASP A 44 -1.14 -17.90 -12.29
N MET A 45 0.09 -18.03 -11.80
CA MET A 45 0.79 -16.99 -11.03
C MET A 45 1.68 -16.07 -11.87
N GLY A 46 2.19 -16.54 -13.01
CA GLY A 46 3.17 -15.84 -13.86
C GLY A 46 2.55 -14.84 -14.83
N GLY A 47 1.22 -14.84 -14.97
CA GLY A 47 0.46 -14.00 -15.89
C GLY A 47 0.44 -14.57 -17.32
N ASP A 48 -0.75 -14.83 -17.84
CA ASP A 48 -0.93 -15.28 -19.24
C ASP A 48 -0.81 -14.06 -20.18
N PRO A 49 0.00 -14.11 -21.27
CA PRO A 49 0.04 -13.04 -22.27
C PRO A 49 -1.33 -12.65 -22.82
N ALA A 50 -2.28 -13.60 -22.91
CA ALA A 50 -3.64 -13.33 -23.33
C ALA A 50 -4.42 -12.51 -22.29
N GLU A 51 -4.24 -12.81 -21.00
CA GLU A 51 -4.82 -12.04 -19.90
C GLU A 51 -4.25 -10.62 -19.86
N ILE A 52 -2.93 -10.48 -20.02
CA ILE A 52 -2.27 -9.17 -20.08
C ILE A 52 -2.80 -8.34 -21.26
N ALA A 53 -2.97 -8.96 -22.43
CA ALA A 53 -3.51 -8.28 -23.60
C ALA A 53 -4.98 -7.86 -23.40
N SER A 54 -5.79 -8.73 -22.78
CA SER A 54 -7.17 -8.43 -22.42
C SER A 54 -7.27 -7.27 -21.41
N ASP A 55 -6.43 -7.29 -20.37
CA ASP A 55 -6.35 -6.23 -19.37
C ASP A 55 -5.95 -4.88 -19.97
N ILE A 56 -4.97 -4.88 -20.88
CA ILE A 56 -4.59 -3.67 -21.62
C ILE A 56 -5.75 -3.18 -22.48
N ALA A 57 -6.44 -4.07 -23.21
CA ALA A 57 -7.56 -3.70 -24.06
C ALA A 57 -8.73 -3.11 -23.26
N LEU A 58 -9.05 -3.71 -22.10
CA LEU A 58 -10.07 -3.21 -21.19
C LEU A 58 -9.74 -1.81 -20.69
N HIS A 59 -8.53 -1.60 -20.16
CA HIS A 59 -8.13 -0.31 -19.58
C HIS A 59 -7.87 0.78 -20.63
N ARG A 60 -7.63 0.40 -21.89
CA ARG A 60 -7.63 1.32 -23.05
C ARG A 60 -9.01 1.50 -23.67
N GLY A 61 -10.03 0.80 -23.18
CA GLY A 61 -11.42 0.96 -23.58
C GLY A 61 -12.06 2.22 -22.99
N SER A 62 -13.37 2.32 -23.22
CA SER A 62 -14.22 3.35 -22.65
C SER A 62 -14.43 3.16 -21.15
N TYR A 63 -14.77 4.25 -20.45
CA TYR A 63 -15.13 4.19 -19.03
C TYR A 63 -16.27 3.19 -18.76
N THR A 64 -17.28 3.16 -19.64
CA THR A 64 -18.42 2.25 -19.51
C THR A 64 -18.00 0.79 -19.57
N GLN A 65 -17.06 0.42 -20.44
CA GLN A 65 -16.54 -0.95 -20.51
C GLN A 65 -15.84 -1.36 -19.21
N ILE A 66 -15.04 -0.46 -18.63
CA ILE A 66 -14.35 -0.72 -17.35
C ILE A 66 -15.37 -0.90 -16.22
N VAL A 67 -16.39 -0.04 -16.15
CA VAL A 67 -17.45 -0.14 -15.14
C VAL A 67 -18.26 -1.42 -15.33
N GLN A 68 -18.62 -1.76 -16.56
CA GLN A 68 -19.38 -2.97 -16.87
C GLN A 68 -18.61 -4.23 -16.46
N HIS A 69 -17.32 -4.32 -16.81
CA HIS A 69 -16.46 -5.41 -16.37
C HIS A 69 -16.40 -5.51 -14.84
N LYS A 70 -16.32 -4.38 -14.13
CA LYS A 70 -16.33 -4.39 -12.66
C LYS A 70 -17.64 -4.90 -12.07
N ILE A 71 -18.77 -4.67 -12.73
CA ILE A 71 -20.09 -5.11 -12.27
C ILE A 71 -20.33 -6.58 -12.64
N ASP A 72 -19.95 -7.00 -13.84
CA ASP A 72 -20.23 -8.35 -14.33
C ASP A 72 -19.27 -9.37 -13.73
N ASP A 73 -17.98 -9.04 -13.67
CA ASP A 73 -16.92 -9.99 -13.34
C ASP A 73 -16.34 -9.80 -11.93
N GLN A 74 -16.41 -8.58 -11.36
CA GLN A 74 -15.67 -8.21 -10.13
C GLN A 74 -16.55 -7.60 -9.03
N LEU A 75 -17.88 -7.79 -9.08
CA LEU A 75 -18.82 -7.09 -8.19
C LEU A 75 -18.50 -7.28 -6.71
N PHE A 76 -18.10 -8.51 -6.35
CA PHE A 76 -17.82 -8.91 -4.97
C PHE A 76 -16.33 -8.89 -4.63
N ASP A 77 -15.43 -8.63 -5.58
CA ASP A 77 -13.99 -8.61 -5.34
C ASP A 77 -13.57 -7.66 -4.20
N PRO A 78 -14.13 -6.44 -4.08
CA PRO A 78 -13.81 -5.57 -2.94
C PRO A 78 -14.22 -6.18 -1.60
N LEU A 79 -15.35 -6.90 -1.54
CA LEU A 79 -15.83 -7.53 -0.31
C LEU A 79 -14.98 -8.75 0.05
N ILE A 80 -14.65 -9.58 -0.94
CA ILE A 80 -13.75 -10.73 -0.76
C ILE A 80 -12.37 -10.26 -0.30
N GLY A 81 -11.82 -9.24 -0.96
CA GLY A 81 -10.55 -8.62 -0.59
C GLY A 81 -10.57 -8.04 0.82
N LEU A 82 -11.66 -7.37 1.22
CA LEU A 82 -11.84 -6.89 2.59
C LEU A 82 -11.80 -8.04 3.60
N LEU A 83 -12.57 -9.11 3.36
CA LEU A 83 -12.62 -10.29 4.25
C LEU A 83 -11.25 -10.97 4.36
N GLY A 84 -10.51 -11.10 3.26
CA GLY A 84 -9.14 -11.62 3.26
C GLY A 84 -8.17 -10.72 4.05
N ALA A 85 -8.30 -9.40 3.89
CA ALA A 85 -7.45 -8.43 4.57
C ALA A 85 -7.76 -8.29 6.07
N LEU A 86 -8.91 -8.75 6.58
CA LEU A 86 -9.26 -8.66 8.01
C LEU A 86 -8.22 -9.33 8.91
N PHE A 87 -7.67 -10.47 8.49
CA PHE A 87 -6.71 -11.25 9.26
C PHE A 87 -5.33 -10.59 9.36
N GLU A 88 -4.97 -9.69 8.43
CA GLU A 88 -3.74 -8.91 8.48
C GLU A 88 -4.00 -7.51 9.09
N THR A 89 -5.06 -6.83 8.63
CA THR A 89 -5.34 -5.43 8.95
C THR A 89 -5.81 -5.25 10.40
N LEU A 90 -6.72 -6.09 10.90
CA LEU A 90 -7.23 -5.94 12.27
C LEU A 90 -6.10 -6.09 13.30
N PRO A 91 -5.22 -7.10 13.23
CA PRO A 91 -4.14 -7.19 14.19
C PRO A 91 -3.10 -6.07 14.07
N LEU A 92 -2.77 -5.60 12.86
CA LEU A 92 -1.88 -4.45 12.66
C LEU A 92 -2.49 -3.17 13.25
N MET A 93 -3.79 -2.96 13.09
CA MET A 93 -4.51 -1.84 13.69
C MET A 93 -4.47 -1.92 15.22
N LEU A 94 -4.68 -3.11 15.82
CA LEU A 94 -4.58 -3.31 17.26
C LEU A 94 -3.15 -3.05 17.80
N ILE A 95 -2.12 -3.44 17.06
CA ILE A 95 -0.72 -3.09 17.38
C ILE A 95 -0.55 -1.57 17.37
N GLY A 96 -1.05 -0.90 16.33
CA GLY A 96 -1.03 0.56 16.22
C GLY A 96 -1.76 1.25 17.38
N MET A 97 -2.93 0.76 17.77
CA MET A 97 -3.66 1.27 18.94
C MET A 97 -2.88 1.08 20.24
N GLY A 98 -2.26 -0.09 20.45
CA GLY A 98 -1.42 -0.33 21.62
C GLY A 98 -0.21 0.63 21.67
N MET A 99 0.40 0.91 20.50
CA MET A 99 1.47 1.89 20.37
C MET A 99 1.00 3.34 20.53
N ALA A 100 -0.26 3.65 20.22
CA ALA A 100 -0.84 4.95 20.53
C ALA A 100 -1.07 5.11 22.04
N GLN A 101 -1.65 4.08 22.67
CA GLN A 101 -1.99 4.08 24.10
C GLN A 101 -0.76 4.16 25.01
N ASN A 102 0.35 3.51 24.65
CA ASN A 102 1.59 3.58 25.42
C ASN A 102 2.44 4.85 25.14
N GLY A 103 1.91 5.78 24.34
CA GLY A 103 2.57 7.04 24.03
C GLY A 103 3.66 6.96 22.95
N PHE A 104 3.87 5.80 22.32
CA PHE A 104 4.87 5.66 21.26
C PHE A 104 4.52 6.54 20.05
N ILE A 105 3.30 6.43 19.51
CA ILE A 105 2.88 7.21 18.32
C ILE A 105 2.77 8.70 18.62
N THR A 106 2.32 9.05 19.83
CA THR A 106 2.18 10.45 20.27
C THR A 106 3.52 11.11 20.58
N GLY A 107 4.63 10.38 20.48
CA GLY A 107 5.93 10.98 20.71
C GLY A 107 6.17 11.29 22.18
N GLN A 108 5.80 10.41 23.12
CA GLN A 108 6.09 10.63 24.55
C GLN A 108 7.45 10.05 24.98
N GLY A 109 8.06 9.17 24.18
CA GLY A 109 9.36 8.57 24.47
C GLY A 109 10.56 9.52 24.31
N THR A 110 11.71 9.12 24.84
CA THR A 110 12.99 9.82 24.65
C THR A 110 13.53 9.64 23.23
N ALA A 111 14.34 10.59 22.73
CA ALA A 111 14.98 10.45 21.42
C ALA A 111 15.88 9.20 21.32
N GLY A 112 16.53 8.81 22.42
CA GLY A 112 17.35 7.59 22.49
C GLY A 112 16.52 6.31 22.27
N GLN A 113 15.32 6.24 22.82
CA GLN A 113 14.41 5.11 22.59
C GLN A 113 14.00 5.01 21.11
N TYR A 114 13.59 6.11 20.49
CA TYR A 114 13.23 6.08 19.06
C TYR A 114 14.43 5.75 18.15
N ARG A 115 15.65 6.19 18.49
CA ARG A 115 16.87 5.78 17.75
C ARG A 115 17.10 4.28 17.85
N LYS A 116 16.93 3.70 19.04
CA LYS A 116 17.03 2.24 19.25
C LYS A 116 16.00 1.49 18.42
N TRP A 117 14.74 1.92 18.41
CA TRP A 117 13.70 1.31 17.58
C TRP A 117 13.97 1.45 16.07
N THR A 118 14.43 2.62 15.64
CA THR A 118 14.83 2.86 14.24
C THR A 118 15.94 1.90 13.83
N PHE A 119 16.97 1.75 14.66
CA PHE A 119 18.12 0.90 14.35
C PHE A 119 17.79 -0.60 14.44
N TRP A 120 17.23 -1.05 15.55
CA TRP A 120 17.01 -2.48 15.80
C TRP A 120 15.79 -3.03 15.07
N ALA A 121 14.63 -2.37 15.17
CA ALA A 121 13.45 -2.84 14.45
C ALA A 121 13.53 -2.47 12.97
N GLY A 122 13.92 -1.23 12.64
CA GLY A 122 14.09 -0.83 11.24
C GLY A 122 15.19 -1.61 10.53
N GLY A 123 16.38 -1.72 11.13
CA GLY A 123 17.50 -2.47 10.56
C GLY A 123 17.27 -3.98 10.54
N GLY A 124 16.71 -4.56 11.62
CA GLY A 124 16.35 -5.97 11.67
C GLY A 124 15.27 -6.33 10.64
N GLY A 125 14.24 -5.50 10.51
CA GLY A 125 13.21 -5.68 9.50
C GLY A 125 13.76 -5.56 8.08
N LEU A 126 14.62 -4.56 7.81
CA LEU A 126 15.29 -4.40 6.51
C LEU A 126 16.17 -5.62 6.17
N LEU A 127 16.89 -6.17 7.15
CA LEU A 127 17.69 -7.37 6.95
C LEU A 127 16.82 -8.57 6.56
N LEU A 128 15.72 -8.81 7.27
CA LEU A 128 14.79 -9.92 6.98
C LEU A 128 14.17 -9.78 5.58
N THR A 129 13.70 -8.59 5.23
CA THR A 129 13.15 -8.32 3.89
C THR A 129 14.25 -8.38 2.82
N GLY A 130 15.48 -7.99 3.14
CA GLY A 130 16.64 -8.13 2.26
C GLY A 130 17.00 -9.58 1.96
N ILE A 131 16.88 -10.48 2.95
CA ILE A 131 17.05 -11.93 2.76
C ILE A 131 15.94 -12.46 1.83
N CYS A 132 14.69 -12.05 2.04
CA CYS A 132 13.57 -12.44 1.16
C CYS A 132 13.80 -11.97 -0.28
N ALA A 133 14.23 -10.72 -0.47
CA ALA A 133 14.58 -10.17 -1.78
C ALA A 133 15.74 -10.94 -2.43
N TYR A 134 16.74 -11.35 -1.64
CA TYR A 134 17.84 -12.17 -2.12
C TYR A 134 17.38 -13.56 -2.57
N ILE A 135 16.43 -14.19 -1.84
CA ILE A 135 15.83 -15.47 -2.24
C ILE A 135 15.11 -15.32 -3.59
N ASN A 136 14.29 -14.28 -3.75
CA ASN A 136 13.58 -13.99 -5.01
C ASN A 136 14.54 -13.73 -6.17
N TYR A 137 15.64 -13.02 -5.92
CA TYR A 137 16.68 -12.81 -6.94
C TYR A 137 17.37 -14.13 -7.32
N ARG A 138 17.70 -14.97 -6.34
CA ARG A 138 18.37 -16.26 -6.55
C ARG A 138 17.48 -17.29 -7.23
N SER A 139 16.17 -17.21 -7.08
CA SER A 139 15.20 -18.05 -7.81
C SER A 139 14.95 -17.57 -9.24
N GLY A 140 15.56 -16.45 -9.67
CA GLY A 140 15.27 -15.86 -10.98
C GLY A 140 13.86 -15.28 -11.07
N PHE A 141 13.28 -14.87 -9.94
CA PHE A 141 11.90 -14.40 -9.82
C PHE A 141 10.85 -15.44 -10.24
N ASP A 142 11.09 -16.71 -9.90
CA ASP A 142 10.09 -17.76 -10.06
C ASP A 142 8.75 -17.36 -9.39
N PRO A 143 7.61 -17.36 -10.11
CA PRO A 143 6.34 -16.86 -9.58
C PRO A 143 5.87 -17.56 -8.29
N VAL A 144 6.10 -18.88 -8.18
CA VAL A 144 5.70 -19.67 -7.02
C VAL A 144 6.57 -19.30 -5.82
N THR A 145 7.89 -19.20 -6.00
CA THR A 145 8.79 -18.72 -4.94
C THR A 145 8.44 -17.31 -4.49
N VAL A 146 8.26 -16.38 -5.43
CA VAL A 146 7.96 -14.98 -5.12
C VAL A 146 6.67 -14.88 -4.32
N MET A 147 5.62 -15.59 -4.74
CA MET A 147 4.35 -15.55 -4.04
C MET A 147 4.45 -16.17 -2.64
N ALA A 148 5.10 -17.32 -2.50
CA ALA A 148 5.31 -17.96 -1.20
C ALA A 148 6.07 -17.05 -0.22
N VAL A 149 7.19 -16.46 -0.68
CA VAL A 149 8.02 -15.55 0.13
C VAL A 149 7.22 -14.31 0.55
N GLU A 150 6.52 -13.66 -0.38
CA GLU A 150 5.76 -12.43 -0.10
C GLU A 150 4.51 -12.68 0.76
N MET A 151 3.89 -13.86 0.66
CA MET A 151 2.72 -14.22 1.46
C MET A 151 3.05 -14.38 2.94
N ALA A 152 4.21 -14.96 3.29
CA ALA A 152 4.52 -15.31 4.69
C ALA A 152 5.87 -14.76 5.17
N ALA A 153 6.95 -15.06 4.46
CA ALA A 153 8.31 -14.81 4.95
C ALA A 153 8.62 -13.31 5.18
N THR A 154 7.99 -12.41 4.41
CA THR A 154 8.17 -10.96 4.57
C THR A 154 7.43 -10.36 5.76
N GLN A 155 6.38 -11.01 6.30
CA GLN A 155 5.50 -10.40 7.29
C GLN A 155 6.23 -9.92 8.57
N PRO A 156 7.13 -10.71 9.19
CA PRO A 156 7.87 -10.25 10.37
C PRO A 156 8.75 -9.05 10.04
N GLY A 157 9.41 -9.07 8.88
CA GLY A 157 10.21 -7.95 8.38
C GLY A 157 9.40 -6.67 8.22
N ARG A 158 8.21 -6.78 7.60
CA ARG A 158 7.28 -5.66 7.38
C ARG A 158 6.83 -5.00 8.69
N ILE A 159 6.50 -5.77 9.73
CA ILE A 159 6.12 -5.21 11.04
C ILE A 159 7.30 -4.47 11.68
N LEU A 160 8.48 -5.10 11.73
CA LEU A 160 9.66 -4.50 12.32
C LEU A 160 10.07 -3.21 11.59
N MET A 161 10.06 -3.22 10.26
CA MET A 161 10.30 -2.03 9.43
C MET A 161 9.27 -0.94 9.70
N THR A 162 7.98 -1.28 9.83
CA THR A 162 6.92 -0.29 10.10
C THR A 162 7.15 0.41 11.44
N ILE A 163 7.50 -0.33 12.49
CA ILE A 163 7.84 0.24 13.81
C ILE A 163 9.10 1.12 13.70
N GLY A 164 10.11 0.66 12.98
CA GLY A 164 11.34 1.42 12.72
C GLY A 164 11.08 2.71 11.96
N TYR A 165 10.25 2.68 10.92
CA TYR A 165 9.83 3.84 10.14
C TYR A 165 9.00 4.81 10.98
N ALA A 166 8.07 4.34 11.79
CA ALA A 166 7.32 5.18 12.72
C ALA A 166 8.26 5.91 13.69
N ALA A 167 9.24 5.19 14.28
CA ALA A 167 10.23 5.79 15.16
C ALA A 167 11.10 6.85 14.46
N LEU A 168 11.55 6.55 13.23
CA LEU A 168 12.33 7.46 12.42
C LEU A 168 11.54 8.72 12.05
N LEU A 169 10.28 8.55 11.63
CA LEU A 169 9.40 9.68 11.31
C LEU A 169 9.18 10.58 12.52
N ILE A 170 8.98 10.02 13.72
CA ILE A 170 8.86 10.81 14.95
C ILE A 170 10.15 11.62 15.21
N LEU A 171 11.33 11.03 15.03
CA LEU A 171 12.60 11.75 15.16
C LEU A 171 12.74 12.88 14.12
N ILE A 172 12.38 12.61 12.86
CA ILE A 172 12.39 13.60 11.77
C ILE A 172 11.44 14.74 12.10
N VAL A 173 10.21 14.44 12.54
CA VAL A 173 9.21 15.45 12.90
C VAL A 173 9.70 16.32 14.05
N ARG A 174 10.25 15.72 15.11
CA ARG A 174 10.83 16.47 16.24
C ARG A 174 11.97 17.39 15.81
N ARG A 175 12.84 16.93 14.92
CA ARG A 175 14.03 17.69 14.50
C ARG A 175 13.71 18.77 13.49
N PHE A 176 12.77 18.52 12.58
CA PHE A 176 12.53 19.33 11.40
C PHE A 176 11.12 19.91 11.33
N ALA A 177 10.40 19.98 12.46
CA ALA A 177 9.04 20.52 12.61
C ALA A 177 8.83 21.83 11.84
N HIS A 178 9.80 22.74 11.90
CA HIS A 178 9.73 24.07 11.29
C HIS A 178 10.28 24.14 9.86
N SER A 179 10.78 23.03 9.30
CA SER A 179 11.31 23.01 7.93
C SER A 179 10.20 23.23 6.90
N GLY A 180 10.48 24.01 5.86
CA GLY A 180 9.51 24.31 4.81
C GLY A 180 8.96 23.06 4.12
N LEU A 181 9.81 22.04 3.94
CA LEU A 181 9.42 20.76 3.35
C LEU A 181 8.48 19.97 4.27
N LEU A 182 8.81 19.80 5.56
CA LEU A 182 7.95 19.05 6.47
C LEU A 182 6.60 19.75 6.66
N GLN A 183 6.58 21.07 6.67
CA GLN A 183 5.33 21.84 6.69
C GLN A 183 4.44 21.58 5.47
N ARG A 184 5.04 21.37 4.28
CA ARG A 184 4.29 20.95 3.08
C ARG A 184 3.79 19.51 3.17
N ILE A 185 4.60 18.60 3.70
CA ILE A 185 4.20 17.20 3.94
C ILE A 185 3.01 17.15 4.92
N MET A 186 3.08 17.90 6.03
CA MET A 186 1.99 18.01 7.00
C MET A 186 0.72 18.58 6.36
N ALA A 187 0.85 19.62 5.51
CA ALA A 187 -0.28 20.17 4.77
C ALA A 187 -0.89 19.15 3.80
N ALA A 188 -0.08 18.40 3.06
CA ALA A 188 -0.56 17.32 2.19
C ALA A 188 -1.30 16.22 2.96
N GLY A 189 -0.82 15.87 4.16
CA GLY A 189 -1.50 14.93 5.06
C GLY A 189 -2.84 15.43 5.58
N ARG A 190 -3.00 16.74 5.82
CA ARG A 190 -4.28 17.35 6.19
C ARG A 190 -5.30 17.39 5.04
N ALA A 191 -4.84 17.23 3.80
CA ALA A 191 -5.65 17.14 2.58
C ALA A 191 -5.53 15.74 1.94
N ALA A 192 -5.34 14.69 2.75
CA ALA A 192 -5.06 13.34 2.27
C ALA A 192 -6.19 12.75 1.41
N PHE A 193 -7.47 12.95 1.77
CA PHE A 193 -8.60 12.45 0.99
C PHE A 193 -8.73 13.19 -0.33
N THR A 194 -8.53 14.52 -0.34
CA THR A 194 -8.49 15.29 -1.59
C THR A 194 -7.33 14.84 -2.47
N ASN A 195 -6.13 14.71 -1.90
CA ASN A 195 -4.95 14.27 -2.63
C ASN A 195 -5.12 12.86 -3.21
N TYR A 196 -5.73 11.95 -2.44
CA TYR A 196 -6.03 10.59 -2.89
C TYR A 196 -6.96 10.61 -4.10
N LEU A 197 -8.16 11.22 -3.98
CA LEU A 197 -9.11 11.19 -5.09
C LEU A 197 -8.61 12.00 -6.29
N GLY A 198 -7.99 13.16 -6.05
CA GLY A 198 -7.41 13.98 -7.11
C GLY A 198 -6.31 13.24 -7.88
N THR A 199 -5.47 12.47 -7.19
CA THR A 199 -4.43 11.66 -7.84
C THR A 199 -5.03 10.47 -8.55
N SER A 200 -6.05 9.82 -8.00
CA SER A 200 -6.78 8.76 -8.70
C SER A 200 -7.36 9.29 -10.00
N ILE A 201 -8.11 10.40 -9.97
CA ILE A 201 -8.68 11.04 -11.16
C ILE A 201 -7.58 11.42 -12.16
N LEU A 202 -6.50 12.03 -11.69
CA LEU A 202 -5.37 12.40 -12.56
C LEU A 202 -4.77 11.17 -13.23
N MET A 203 -4.41 10.14 -12.46
CA MET A 203 -3.77 8.93 -12.99
C MET A 203 -4.70 8.15 -13.92
N THR A 204 -5.97 7.97 -13.55
CA THR A 204 -6.91 7.27 -14.44
C THR A 204 -7.18 8.07 -15.70
N THR A 205 -7.22 9.41 -15.65
CA THR A 205 -7.31 10.24 -16.86
C THR A 205 -6.04 10.16 -17.72
N LEU A 206 -4.85 10.06 -17.13
CA LEU A 206 -3.62 9.91 -17.90
C LEU A 206 -3.50 8.51 -18.52
N PHE A 207 -3.87 7.46 -17.79
CA PHE A 207 -3.59 6.09 -18.21
C PHE A 207 -4.77 5.41 -18.91
N TYR A 208 -6.01 5.64 -18.50
CA TYR A 208 -7.14 4.90 -19.08
C TYR A 208 -7.57 5.48 -20.43
N GLY A 209 -8.21 4.64 -21.24
CA GLY A 209 -8.61 4.95 -22.62
C GLY A 209 -9.59 6.10 -22.75
N TYR A 210 -10.36 6.42 -21.71
CA TYR A 210 -11.26 7.57 -21.72
C TYR A 210 -10.53 8.92 -21.61
N GLY A 211 -9.22 8.93 -21.31
CA GLY A 211 -8.40 10.14 -21.23
C GLY A 211 -7.25 10.11 -22.23
N LEU A 212 -5.99 10.01 -21.77
CA LEU A 212 -4.82 9.94 -22.66
C LEU A 212 -4.41 8.52 -23.07
N GLY A 213 -5.00 7.48 -22.47
CA GLY A 213 -4.81 6.09 -22.91
C GLY A 213 -3.39 5.53 -22.74
N LEU A 214 -2.58 6.06 -21.82
CA LEU A 214 -1.18 5.64 -21.63
C LEU A 214 -1.00 4.24 -21.00
N TYR A 215 -2.08 3.53 -20.66
CA TYR A 215 -2.03 2.20 -20.06
C TYR A 215 -1.20 1.24 -20.92
N GLY A 216 -0.22 0.55 -20.33
CA GLY A 216 0.69 -0.37 -21.04
C GLY A 216 1.66 0.28 -22.03
N HIS A 217 1.71 1.62 -22.17
CA HIS A 217 2.66 2.31 -23.05
C HIS A 217 3.92 2.81 -22.36
N ILE A 218 3.86 3.01 -21.04
CA ILE A 218 4.94 3.60 -20.25
C ILE A 218 5.71 2.49 -19.52
N GLY A 219 7.03 2.47 -19.67
CA GLY A 219 7.88 1.50 -18.98
C GLY A 219 7.88 1.70 -17.45
N ARG A 220 8.15 0.63 -16.70
CA ARG A 220 8.13 0.64 -15.21
C ARG A 220 8.98 1.77 -14.59
N ALA A 221 10.18 2.01 -15.13
CA ALA A 221 11.05 3.08 -14.64
C ALA A 221 10.49 4.48 -14.91
N GLN A 222 9.85 4.68 -16.07
CA GLN A 222 9.26 5.97 -16.45
C GLN A 222 8.02 6.31 -15.61
N LEU A 223 7.28 5.31 -15.12
CA LEU A 223 6.14 5.52 -14.21
C LEU A 223 6.53 6.32 -12.95
N TYR A 224 7.76 6.15 -12.45
CA TYR A 224 8.24 6.93 -11.30
C TYR A 224 8.25 8.43 -11.56
N LEU A 225 8.42 8.88 -12.82
CA LEU A 225 8.33 10.31 -13.15
C LEU A 225 6.92 10.86 -12.91
N PHE A 226 5.88 10.09 -13.25
CA PHE A 226 4.48 10.45 -12.99
C PHE A 226 4.20 10.48 -11.49
N VAL A 227 4.74 9.52 -10.73
CA VAL A 227 4.63 9.49 -9.26
C VAL A 227 5.28 10.72 -8.63
N LEU A 228 6.53 11.03 -9.02
CA LEU A 228 7.25 12.20 -8.52
C LEU A 228 6.55 13.51 -8.89
N ALA A 229 6.00 13.61 -10.11
CA ALA A 229 5.20 14.76 -10.52
C ALA A 229 3.93 14.91 -9.68
N ALA A 230 3.19 13.82 -9.44
CA ALA A 230 2.00 13.84 -8.59
C ALA A 230 2.35 14.25 -7.15
N TRP A 231 3.42 13.70 -6.57
CA TRP A 231 3.90 14.09 -5.24
C TRP A 231 4.30 15.56 -5.18
N ALA A 232 5.00 16.06 -6.20
CA ALA A 232 5.34 17.48 -6.29
C ALA A 232 4.06 18.33 -6.27
N VAL A 233 3.08 18.00 -7.12
CA VAL A 233 1.78 18.68 -7.12
C VAL A 233 1.17 18.66 -5.72
N MET A 234 1.00 17.49 -5.09
CA MET A 234 0.44 17.34 -3.74
C MET A 234 1.12 18.27 -2.71
N LEU A 235 2.45 18.30 -2.70
CA LEU A 235 3.23 19.13 -1.76
C LEU A 235 3.15 20.63 -2.07
N PHE A 236 3.02 20.99 -3.35
CA PHE A 236 3.00 22.40 -3.76
C PHE A 236 1.64 23.05 -3.60
N TRP A 237 0.53 22.35 -3.88
CA TRP A 237 -0.82 22.92 -3.81
C TRP A 237 -1.43 22.88 -2.39
N SER A 238 -1.17 21.82 -1.61
CA SER A 238 -1.86 21.59 -0.33
C SER A 238 -1.63 22.71 0.69
N LYS A 239 -0.40 23.22 0.80
CA LYS A 239 -0.07 24.27 1.77
C LYS A 239 -0.73 25.62 1.43
N PRO A 240 -0.57 26.19 0.21
CA PRO A 240 -1.28 27.41 -0.19
C PRO A 240 -2.80 27.32 -0.03
N TRP A 241 -3.39 26.17 -0.35
CA TRP A 241 -4.81 25.92 -0.14
C TRP A 241 -5.20 26.05 1.33
N LEU A 242 -4.52 25.31 2.20
CA LEU A 242 -4.84 25.25 3.64
C LEU A 242 -4.46 26.53 4.40
N VAL A 243 -3.81 27.51 3.76
CA VAL A 243 -3.69 28.87 4.33
C VAL A 243 -5.06 29.56 4.32
N HIS A 244 -5.86 29.36 3.27
CA HIS A 244 -7.14 30.04 3.06
C HIS A 244 -8.34 29.20 3.55
N PHE A 245 -8.22 27.86 3.55
CA PHE A 245 -9.32 26.95 3.89
C PHE A 245 -8.98 26.05 5.09
N HIS A 246 -10.00 25.63 5.84
CA HIS A 246 -9.80 24.75 7.00
C HIS A 246 -9.43 23.32 6.60
N TYR A 247 -10.00 22.83 5.50
CA TYR A 247 -9.88 21.45 5.03
C TYR A 247 -9.56 21.43 3.53
N GLY A 248 -9.14 20.28 3.02
CA GLY A 248 -9.23 20.06 1.58
C GLY A 248 -10.70 20.01 1.13
N PRO A 249 -10.96 20.26 -0.17
CA PRO A 249 -12.31 20.27 -0.74
C PRO A 249 -13.15 19.02 -0.38
N LEU A 250 -12.56 17.83 -0.54
CA LEU A 250 -13.27 16.58 -0.33
C LEU A 250 -13.36 16.20 1.14
N GLU A 251 -12.39 16.59 1.96
CA GLU A 251 -12.48 16.51 3.41
C GLU A 251 -13.64 17.36 3.94
N TRP A 252 -13.80 18.58 3.43
CA TRP A 252 -14.91 19.46 3.77
C TRP A 252 -16.26 18.85 3.36
N LEU A 253 -16.34 18.35 2.12
CA LEU A 253 -17.55 17.72 1.60
C LEU A 253 -17.93 16.51 2.45
N TRP A 254 -16.98 15.61 2.70
CA TRP A 254 -17.18 14.42 3.51
C TRP A 254 -17.61 14.77 4.94
N ARG A 255 -16.92 15.70 5.61
CA ARG A 255 -17.27 16.15 6.96
C ARG A 255 -18.67 16.78 7.01
N SER A 256 -19.06 17.53 5.99
CA SER A 256 -20.38 18.16 5.90
C SER A 256 -21.49 17.12 5.72
N LEU A 257 -21.26 16.13 4.85
CA LEU A 257 -22.19 15.01 4.63
C LEU A 257 -22.32 14.13 5.87
N ALA A 258 -21.21 13.70 6.45
CA ALA A 258 -21.19 12.82 7.62
C ALA A 258 -21.89 13.44 8.85
N ARG A 259 -21.83 14.78 8.99
CA ARG A 259 -22.51 15.52 10.07
C ARG A 259 -23.90 16.04 9.71
N GLY A 260 -24.33 15.88 8.45
CA GLY A 260 -25.58 16.47 7.94
C GLY A 260 -25.66 17.99 8.05
N ARG A 261 -24.51 18.69 8.16
CA ARG A 261 -24.44 20.15 8.35
C ARG A 261 -23.24 20.71 7.59
N LEU A 262 -23.49 21.73 6.76
CA LEU A 262 -22.44 22.44 6.02
C LEU A 262 -21.43 23.04 6.99
N GLN A 263 -20.17 22.62 6.85
CA GLN A 263 -19.07 23.13 7.66
C GLN A 263 -18.56 24.47 7.10
N PRO A 264 -17.96 25.34 7.92
CA PRO A 264 -17.26 26.52 7.41
C PRO A 264 -16.12 26.10 6.47
N PHE A 265 -16.14 26.62 5.25
CA PHE A 265 -15.15 26.26 4.23
C PHE A 265 -13.87 27.12 4.34
N GLY A 266 -14.03 28.44 4.35
CA GLY A 266 -12.94 29.41 4.42
C GLY A 266 -12.56 29.82 5.84
N ARG A 267 -11.27 30.17 6.03
CA ARG A 267 -10.72 30.76 7.25
C ARG A 267 -10.98 32.27 7.30
N ASN A 268 -12.24 32.70 7.24
CA ASN A 268 -12.61 34.12 7.38
C ASN A 268 -12.57 34.57 8.85
N GLY A 269 -11.43 34.41 9.52
CA GLY A 269 -11.24 34.74 10.93
C GLY A 269 -11.95 33.82 11.94
N ALA A 270 -12.72 32.83 11.48
CA ALA A 270 -13.39 31.88 12.35
C ALA A 270 -12.41 30.82 12.88
N PRO A 271 -12.46 30.47 14.18
CA PRO A 271 -11.69 29.35 14.71
C PRO A 271 -12.11 28.04 14.02
N PRO A 272 -11.19 27.08 13.85
CA PRO A 272 -11.53 25.78 13.29
C PRO A 272 -12.65 25.12 14.13
N PRO A 273 -13.61 24.42 13.49
CA PRO A 273 -14.60 23.64 14.21
C PRO A 273 -13.90 22.63 15.13
N PRO A 274 -14.43 22.36 16.35
CA PRO A 274 -13.93 21.27 17.17
C PRO A 274 -14.03 19.95 16.39
N ASP A 275 -12.99 19.12 16.50
CA ASP A 275 -12.91 17.80 15.86
C ASP A 275 -13.88 16.79 16.48
#